data_AF-A0A2T0PTP1-F1
#
_entry.id   AF-A0A2T0PTP1-F1
#
_cell.length_a   1.000
_cell.length_b   1.000
_cell.length_c   1.000
_cell.angle_alpha   90.00
_cell.angle_beta   90.00
_cell.angle_gamma   90.00
#
_symmetry.space_group_name_H-M   'P 1'
#
loop_
_entity.id
_entity.type
_entity.pdbx_description
1 polymer ?
#
loop_
_entity_poly.entity_id
_entity_poly.type
_entity_poly.pdbx_seq_one_letter_code
_entity_poly.pdbx_strand_id
1 'polypeptide(L)'
;MSPSDLPDFRHAPVIDPEVPADDQTLLTLHPQLLTPATYPAPAKRKAHWEFPFLDWLRRRAIVLSIFAVLFLFLGARFIARYIGIVLGVAVLAASVATLATARRRGETKPERAARLHHGRYILPTADLDEQAQELLARARHAADRVVQARVVRDGWLDPVDNAVTLPAQIWEIAATLRTHTELRARHSTMVRTKLGKEGRQLLKEQAKALSRAETSVEARVRALEGYAARVEAAQARYHEWKQLQTLINDRQTYLDLEAETARDEHGTAQLTELTEQASTVEEAFRARLAEALDAGKQLPPPADDTPRPPPA
;
A
#
# COMPACT_ATOMS: atom_id res chain seq x y z
N MET A 1 -7.29 -11.55 -2.08
CA MET A 1 -6.24 -10.79 -2.79
C MET A 1 -6.26 -11.32 -4.21
N SER A 2 -6.75 -10.52 -5.16
CA SER A 2 -6.87 -10.96 -6.55
C SER A 2 -5.46 -11.02 -7.17
N PRO A 3 -5.17 -11.91 -8.13
CA PRO A 3 -3.85 -11.99 -8.78
C PRO A 3 -3.42 -10.68 -9.48
N SER A 4 -4.34 -9.72 -9.65
CA SER A 4 -4.11 -8.37 -10.16
C SER A 4 -3.70 -7.33 -9.10
N ASP A 5 -3.67 -7.68 -7.80
CA ASP A 5 -3.26 -6.79 -6.70
C ASP A 5 -1.80 -7.01 -6.24
N LEU A 6 -1.06 -7.91 -6.91
CA LEU A 6 0.36 -8.09 -6.62
C LEU A 6 1.12 -6.85 -7.12
N PRO A 7 2.00 -6.26 -6.30
CA PRO A 7 2.83 -5.15 -6.75
C PRO A 7 3.57 -5.57 -8.02
N ASP A 8 3.57 -4.70 -9.03
CA ASP A 8 4.24 -4.96 -10.30
C ASP A 8 5.78 -4.89 -10.14
N PHE A 9 6.31 -5.95 -9.53
CA PHE A 9 7.74 -6.12 -9.29
C PHE A 9 8.54 -6.39 -10.57
N ARG A 10 7.85 -6.68 -11.68
CA ARG A 10 8.51 -7.00 -12.97
C ARG A 10 9.04 -5.74 -13.64
N HIS A 11 8.40 -4.60 -13.42
CA HIS A 11 8.76 -3.35 -14.09
C HIS A 11 9.39 -2.31 -13.15
N ALA A 12 9.14 -2.41 -11.84
CA ALA A 12 9.71 -1.46 -10.88
C ALA A 12 11.25 -1.53 -10.83
N PRO A 13 11.97 -0.39 -10.84
CA PRO A 13 13.43 -0.38 -10.70
C PRO A 13 13.86 -0.95 -9.34
N VAL A 14 15.06 -1.54 -9.29
CA VAL A 14 15.74 -1.91 -8.04
C VAL A 14 16.85 -0.91 -7.81
N ILE A 15 16.85 -0.25 -6.65
CA ILE A 15 17.79 0.82 -6.32
C ILE A 15 18.72 0.33 -5.22
N ASP A 16 19.99 0.72 -5.32
CA ASP A 16 21.00 0.45 -4.31
C ASP A 16 20.62 1.12 -2.97
N PRO A 17 20.52 0.38 -1.86
CA PRO A 17 20.11 0.93 -0.58
C PRO A 17 21.09 1.96 -0.01
N GLU A 18 22.33 2.01 -0.48
CA GLU A 18 23.32 3.02 -0.08
C GLU A 18 23.07 4.40 -0.73
N VAL A 19 22.19 4.48 -1.73
CA VAL A 19 21.76 5.76 -2.31
C VAL A 19 20.96 6.53 -1.24
N PRO A 20 21.15 7.85 -1.07
CA PRO A 20 20.38 8.62 -0.09
C PRO A 20 18.86 8.50 -0.31
N ALA A 21 18.08 8.39 0.77
CA ALA A 21 16.63 8.14 0.72
C ALA A 21 15.85 9.16 -0.13
N ASP A 22 16.25 10.43 -0.11
CA ASP A 22 15.66 11.49 -0.94
C ASP A 22 15.83 11.18 -2.44
N ASP A 23 17.01 10.71 -2.83
CA ASP A 23 17.32 10.34 -4.21
C ASP A 23 16.64 9.02 -4.58
N GLN A 24 16.58 8.03 -3.69
CA GLN A 24 15.83 6.78 -3.92
C GLN A 24 14.36 7.07 -4.27
N THR A 25 13.74 8.01 -3.55
CA THR A 25 12.36 8.43 -3.81
C THR A 25 12.22 9.06 -5.19
N LEU A 26 13.15 9.95 -5.58
CA LEU A 26 13.15 10.57 -6.90
C LEU A 26 13.32 9.55 -8.03
N LEU A 27 14.21 8.58 -7.86
CA LEU A 27 14.46 7.52 -8.84
C LEU A 27 13.25 6.59 -8.98
N THR A 28 12.56 6.29 -7.87
CA THR A 28 11.36 5.44 -7.86
C THR A 28 10.15 6.12 -8.50
N LEU A 29 9.97 7.42 -8.26
CA LEU A 29 8.84 8.20 -8.80
C LEU A 29 9.01 8.57 -10.28
N HIS A 30 10.24 8.58 -10.79
CA HIS A 30 10.55 8.97 -12.16
C HIS A 30 11.34 7.89 -12.92
N PRO A 31 10.83 6.64 -13.03
CA PRO A 31 11.53 5.55 -13.70
C PRO A 31 11.81 5.84 -15.18
N GLN A 32 10.99 6.67 -15.84
CA GLN A 32 11.17 7.11 -17.22
C GLN A 32 12.43 7.96 -17.47
N LEU A 33 13.06 8.49 -16.42
CA LEU A 33 14.30 9.25 -16.51
C LEU A 33 15.54 8.36 -16.32
N LEU A 34 15.35 7.11 -15.91
CA LEU A 34 16.44 6.17 -15.67
C LEU A 34 16.97 5.66 -17.01
N THR A 35 18.29 5.62 -17.10
CA THR A 35 18.99 5.09 -18.28
C THR A 35 19.53 3.69 -17.95
N PRO A 36 19.27 2.66 -18.78
CA PRO A 36 19.78 1.31 -18.56
C PRO A 36 21.30 1.30 -18.42
N ALA A 37 21.84 0.40 -17.61
CA ALA A 37 23.27 0.32 -17.30
C ALA A 37 24.15 -0.02 -18.52
N THR A 38 23.54 -0.55 -19.59
CA THR A 38 24.23 -0.83 -20.86
C THR A 38 24.61 0.45 -21.62
N TYR A 39 23.90 1.56 -21.39
CA TYR A 39 24.19 2.85 -22.01
C TYR A 39 25.12 3.69 -21.12
N PRO A 40 25.93 4.58 -21.71
CA PRO A 40 26.75 5.50 -20.91
C PRO A 40 25.86 6.41 -20.06
N ALA A 41 26.41 6.84 -18.92
CA ALA A 41 25.72 7.77 -18.02
C ALA A 41 25.23 9.01 -18.81
N PRO A 42 23.98 9.45 -18.57
CA PRO A 42 23.43 10.58 -19.30
C PRO A 42 24.28 11.84 -19.08
N ALA A 43 24.57 12.56 -20.16
CA ALA A 43 25.37 13.78 -20.05
C ALA A 43 24.61 14.85 -19.25
N LYS A 44 25.34 15.65 -18.45
CA LYS A 44 24.75 16.78 -17.73
C LYS A 44 24.08 17.73 -18.72
N ARG A 45 22.77 17.93 -18.58
CA ARG A 45 22.04 18.94 -19.37
C ARG A 45 22.60 20.32 -19.03
N LYS A 46 23.18 20.99 -20.04
CA LYS A 46 23.60 22.39 -19.90
C LYS A 46 22.34 23.23 -19.75
N ALA A 47 22.36 24.13 -18.76
CA ALA A 47 21.24 25.04 -18.57
C ALA A 47 21.10 25.92 -19.82
N HIS A 48 20.03 25.71 -20.58
CA HIS A 48 19.67 26.57 -21.70
C HIS A 48 18.59 27.56 -21.26
N TRP A 49 18.57 28.71 -21.91
CA TRP A 49 17.50 29.66 -21.75
C TRP A 49 16.36 29.24 -22.66
N GLU A 50 15.21 28.95 -22.06
CA GLU A 50 13.97 28.81 -22.82
C GLU A 50 13.32 30.19 -22.92
N PHE A 51 13.04 30.62 -24.15
CA PHE A 51 12.33 31.84 -24.46
C PHE A 51 10.92 31.49 -24.97
N PRO A 52 9.99 31.11 -24.09
CA PRO A 52 8.66 30.63 -24.48
C PRO A 52 7.88 31.65 -25.32
N PHE A 53 8.14 32.95 -25.11
CA PHE A 53 7.57 34.02 -25.92
C PHE A 53 8.08 34.02 -27.38
N LEU A 54 9.36 33.73 -27.62
CA LEU A 54 9.92 33.59 -28.98
C LEU A 54 9.32 32.38 -29.71
N ASP A 55 9.11 31.27 -29.01
CA ASP A 55 8.46 30.09 -29.57
C ASP A 55 6.98 30.34 -29.88
N TRP A 56 6.28 31.09 -29.02
CA TRP A 56 4.91 31.56 -29.26
C TRP A 56 4.85 32.51 -30.48
N LEU A 57 5.78 33.48 -30.57
CA LEU A 57 5.90 34.37 -31.73
C LEU A 57 6.20 33.60 -33.01
N ARG A 58 7.12 32.63 -33.00
CA ARG A 58 7.48 31.84 -34.18
C ARG A 58 6.27 31.05 -34.71
N ARG A 59 5.46 30.46 -33.83
CA ARG A 59 4.22 29.75 -34.20
C ARG A 59 3.15 30.70 -34.75
N ARG A 60 3.09 31.94 -34.25
CA ARG A 60 2.12 32.96 -34.68
C ARG A 60 2.61 33.81 -35.87
N ALA A 61 3.91 33.89 -36.11
CA ALA A 61 4.52 34.60 -37.23
C ALA A 61 4.10 34.01 -38.57
N ILE A 62 3.86 32.69 -38.63
CA ILE A 62 3.28 32.00 -39.79
C ILE A 62 1.86 32.51 -40.09
N VAL A 63 1.08 32.85 -39.07
CA VAL A 63 -0.29 33.38 -39.22
C VAL A 63 -0.26 34.88 -39.55
N LEU A 64 0.67 35.62 -38.95
CA LEU A 64 0.85 37.05 -39.18
C LEU A 64 1.45 37.37 -40.55
N SER A 65 2.32 36.50 -41.11
CA SER A 65 2.87 36.68 -42.46
C SER A 65 1.79 36.58 -43.55
N ILE A 66 0.80 35.70 -43.36
CA ILE A 66 -0.37 35.60 -44.25
C ILE A 66 -1.19 36.90 -44.22
N PHE A 67 -1.44 37.45 -43.02
CA PHE A 67 -2.16 38.71 -42.85
C PHE A 67 -1.39 39.94 -43.37
N ALA A 68 -0.06 39.94 -43.20
CA ALA A 68 0.79 41.04 -43.65
C ALA A 68 0.85 41.13 -45.18
N VAL A 69 0.88 40.00 -45.89
CA VAL A 69 0.80 39.97 -47.36
C VAL A 69 -0.54 40.50 -47.86
N LEU A 70 -1.65 40.14 -47.19
CA LEU A 70 -2.99 40.64 -47.50
C LEU A 70 -3.12 42.16 -47.26
N PHE A 71 -2.48 42.67 -46.21
CA PHE A 71 -2.53 44.08 -45.81
C PHE A 71 -1.59 44.97 -46.64
N LEU A 72 -0.42 44.46 -47.06
CA LEU A 72 0.52 45.14 -47.96
C LEU A 72 -0.11 45.43 -49.33
N PHE A 73 -1.06 44.59 -49.76
CA PHE A 73 -1.80 44.75 -51.01
C PHE A 73 -2.83 45.89 -50.97
N LEU A 74 -3.20 46.39 -49.78
CA LEU A 74 -4.37 47.26 -49.61
C LEU A 74 -4.07 48.72 -49.22
N GLY A 75 -2.82 49.12 -48.96
CA GLY A 75 -2.59 50.45 -48.35
C GLY A 75 -1.19 51.03 -48.43
N ALA A 76 -0.53 50.95 -49.59
CA ALA A 76 0.82 51.47 -49.74
C ALA A 76 0.83 52.97 -50.12
N ARG A 77 0.64 53.87 -49.13
CA ARG A 77 1.24 55.23 -49.22
C ARG A 77 1.27 56.10 -47.94
N PHE A 78 0.44 55.86 -46.93
CA PHE A 78 0.40 56.72 -45.73
C PHE A 78 1.10 56.17 -44.48
N ILE A 79 1.57 54.92 -44.50
CA ILE A 79 1.79 54.15 -43.27
C ILE A 79 3.29 54.05 -42.87
N ALA A 80 4.22 54.52 -43.69
CA ALA A 80 5.65 54.28 -43.48
C ALA A 80 6.21 54.83 -42.16
N ARG A 81 5.73 56.01 -41.71
CA ARG A 81 6.20 56.64 -40.46
C ARG A 81 5.55 56.08 -39.20
N TYR A 82 4.26 55.72 -39.27
CA TYR A 82 3.56 55.07 -38.15
C TYR A 82 3.98 53.62 -37.95
N ILE A 83 4.30 52.89 -39.03
CA ILE A 83 4.86 51.53 -38.95
C ILE A 83 6.17 51.53 -38.16
N GLY A 84 7.07 52.49 -38.38
CA GLY A 84 8.34 52.53 -37.66
C GLY A 84 8.18 52.61 -36.13
N ILE A 85 7.24 53.43 -35.66
CA ILE A 85 6.96 53.60 -34.22
C ILE A 85 6.28 52.35 -33.65
N VAL A 86 5.25 51.84 -34.33
CA VAL A 86 4.53 50.63 -33.87
C VAL A 86 5.46 49.41 -33.87
N LEU A 87 6.31 49.26 -34.89
CA LEU A 87 7.31 48.20 -34.96
C LEU A 87 8.36 48.35 -33.85
N GLY A 88 8.84 49.57 -33.60
CA GLY A 88 9.78 49.85 -32.52
C GLY A 88 9.22 49.52 -31.13
N VAL A 89 7.99 49.94 -30.85
CA VAL A 89 7.29 49.63 -29.59
C VAL A 89 7.02 48.14 -29.47
N ALA A 90 6.61 47.48 -30.56
CA ALA A 90 6.38 46.03 -30.58
C ALA A 90 7.68 45.24 -30.34
N VAL A 91 8.80 45.65 -30.94
CA VAL A 91 10.12 45.03 -30.71
C VAL A 91 10.57 45.25 -29.27
N LEU A 92 10.36 46.44 -28.71
CA LEU A 92 10.71 46.74 -27.32
C LEU A 92 9.87 45.90 -26.34
N ALA A 93 8.54 45.88 -26.53
CA ALA A 93 7.63 45.07 -25.73
C ALA A 93 7.94 43.57 -25.86
N ALA A 94 8.27 43.10 -27.06
CA ALA A 94 8.70 41.74 -27.32
C ALA A 94 10.03 41.41 -26.62
N SER A 95 10.98 42.35 -26.62
CA SER A 95 12.27 42.20 -25.96
C SER A 95 12.12 42.11 -24.44
N VAL A 96 11.29 42.98 -23.85
CA VAL A 96 10.96 42.98 -22.42
C VAL A 96 10.21 41.70 -22.04
N ALA A 97 9.19 41.30 -22.82
CA ALA A 97 8.46 40.05 -22.59
C ALA A 97 9.37 38.82 -22.72
N THR A 98 10.30 38.81 -23.69
CA THR A 98 11.29 37.75 -23.84
C THR A 98 12.15 37.67 -22.58
N LEU A 99 12.71 38.78 -22.11
CA LEU A 99 13.58 38.79 -20.93
C LEU A 99 12.82 38.46 -19.63
N ALA A 100 11.59 38.95 -19.48
CA ALA A 100 10.75 38.70 -18.30
C ALA A 100 10.23 37.25 -18.22
N THR A 101 10.04 36.59 -19.37
CA THR A 101 9.59 35.19 -19.44
C THR A 101 10.73 34.20 -19.65
N ALA A 102 11.94 34.69 -19.87
CA ALA A 102 13.14 33.89 -20.02
C ALA A 102 13.34 33.08 -18.72
N ARG A 103 13.26 31.76 -18.83
CA ARG A 103 13.50 30.86 -17.70
C ARG A 103 14.74 30.04 -18.00
N ARG A 104 15.65 30.01 -17.03
CA ARG A 104 16.81 29.13 -17.08
C ARG A 104 16.35 27.71 -16.74
N ARG A 105 16.18 26.87 -17.75
CA ARG A 105 15.82 25.47 -17.52
C ARG A 105 17.10 24.67 -17.33
N GLY A 106 17.38 24.36 -16.07
CA GLY A 106 18.47 23.47 -15.69
C GLY A 106 18.03 22.02 -15.64
N GLU A 107 19.00 21.15 -15.35
CA GLU A 107 18.75 19.77 -14.92
C GLU A 107 17.83 19.76 -13.70
N THR A 108 16.72 19.03 -13.79
CA THR A 108 15.79 18.84 -12.67
C THR A 108 16.42 17.94 -11.61
N LYS A 109 15.96 18.01 -10.36
CA LYS A 109 16.43 17.13 -9.27
C LYS A 109 16.41 15.64 -9.65
N PRO A 110 15.32 15.06 -10.21
CA PRO A 110 15.30 13.65 -10.57
C PRO A 110 16.23 13.31 -11.75
N GLU A 111 16.37 14.19 -12.76
CA GLU A 111 17.36 13.99 -13.83
C GLU A 111 18.79 13.96 -13.28
N ARG A 112 19.10 14.87 -12.34
CA ARG A 112 20.39 14.92 -11.66
C ARG A 112 20.64 13.65 -10.85
N ALA A 113 19.64 13.17 -10.09
CA ALA A 113 19.74 11.94 -9.31
C ALA A 113 19.98 10.73 -10.22
N ALA A 114 19.21 10.59 -11.30
CA ALA A 114 19.38 9.51 -12.29
C ALA A 114 20.78 9.52 -12.93
N ARG A 115 21.34 10.70 -13.19
CA ARG A 115 22.70 10.83 -13.70
C ARG A 115 23.77 10.50 -12.66
N LEU A 116 23.65 11.04 -11.45
CA LEU A 116 24.66 10.87 -10.40
C LEU A 116 24.75 9.43 -9.91
N HIS A 117 23.60 8.76 -9.81
CA HIS A 117 23.49 7.38 -9.34
C HIS A 117 23.36 6.38 -10.49
N HIS A 118 23.77 6.77 -11.71
CA HIS A 118 23.83 5.84 -12.83
C HIS A 118 24.73 4.65 -12.49
N GLY A 119 24.21 3.43 -12.69
CA GLY A 119 24.86 2.19 -12.26
C GLY A 119 24.57 1.76 -10.81
N ARG A 120 23.88 2.60 -10.02
CA ARG A 120 23.35 2.28 -8.68
C ARG A 120 21.82 2.04 -8.68
N TYR A 121 21.28 1.75 -9.84
CA TYR A 121 19.93 1.25 -10.02
C TYR A 121 19.92 0.25 -11.18
N ILE A 122 18.96 -0.65 -11.19
CA ILE A 122 18.79 -1.69 -12.21
C ILE A 122 17.35 -1.63 -12.71
N LEU A 123 17.19 -1.60 -14.04
CA LEU A 123 15.91 -1.65 -14.73
C LEU A 123 15.63 -3.08 -15.19
N PRO A 124 14.73 -3.85 -14.54
CA PRO A 124 14.58 -5.27 -14.83
C PRO A 124 14.29 -5.56 -16.31
N THR A 125 13.41 -4.78 -16.95
CA THR A 125 13.04 -5.00 -18.35
C THR A 125 14.15 -4.63 -19.34
N ALA A 126 15.08 -3.75 -18.97
CA ALA A 126 16.11 -3.24 -19.89
C ALA A 126 17.51 -3.83 -19.62
N ASP A 127 17.80 -4.20 -18.37
CA ASP A 127 19.12 -4.67 -17.93
C ASP A 127 19.18 -6.18 -17.68
N LEU A 128 18.04 -6.87 -17.56
CA LEU A 128 17.96 -8.30 -17.28
C LEU A 128 17.27 -9.05 -18.42
N ASP A 129 17.71 -10.29 -18.67
CA ASP A 129 16.98 -11.23 -19.53
C ASP A 129 15.78 -11.85 -18.78
N GLU A 130 14.93 -12.57 -19.51
CA GLU A 130 13.67 -13.11 -18.98
C GLU A 130 13.85 -14.02 -17.74
N GLN A 131 14.85 -14.89 -17.76
CA GLN A 131 15.11 -15.80 -16.63
C GLN A 131 15.59 -15.02 -15.39
N ALA A 132 16.45 -14.01 -15.58
CA ALA A 132 16.89 -13.14 -14.50
C ALA A 132 15.73 -12.29 -13.95
N GLN A 133 14.83 -11.80 -14.81
CA GLN A 133 13.63 -11.07 -14.40
C GLN A 133 12.73 -11.92 -13.51
N GLU A 134 12.51 -13.19 -13.86
CA GLU A 134 11.68 -14.11 -13.07
C GLU A 134 12.28 -14.37 -11.68
N LEU A 135 13.58 -14.67 -11.61
CA LEU A 135 14.28 -14.89 -10.33
C LEU A 135 14.23 -13.66 -9.43
N LEU A 136 14.42 -12.47 -9.99
CA LEU A 136 14.33 -11.22 -9.24
C LEU A 136 12.90 -10.96 -8.74
N ALA A 137 11.89 -11.20 -9.58
CA ALA A 137 10.48 -11.04 -9.19
C ALA A 137 10.11 -11.95 -8.02
N ARG A 138 10.56 -13.22 -8.05
CA ARG A 138 10.38 -14.17 -6.95
C ARG A 138 11.03 -13.68 -5.64
N ALA A 139 12.27 -13.20 -5.72
CA ALA A 139 12.98 -12.67 -4.56
C ALA A 139 12.25 -11.46 -3.95
N ARG A 140 11.84 -10.49 -4.80
CA ARG A 140 11.10 -9.30 -4.35
C ARG A 140 9.76 -9.64 -3.72
N HIS A 141 9.03 -10.59 -4.32
CA HIS A 141 7.77 -11.07 -3.78
C HIS A 141 7.97 -11.72 -2.40
N ALA A 142 9.00 -12.55 -2.23
CA ALA A 142 9.33 -13.14 -0.92
C ALA A 142 9.67 -12.07 0.13
N ALA A 143 10.48 -11.06 -0.23
CA ALA A 143 10.81 -9.96 0.66
C ALA A 143 9.57 -9.12 1.04
N ASP A 144 8.69 -8.82 0.08
CA ASP A 144 7.44 -8.10 0.36
C ASP A 144 6.55 -8.87 1.34
N ARG A 145 6.37 -10.19 1.18
CA ARG A 145 5.59 -10.99 2.14
C ARG A 145 6.14 -10.90 3.57
N VAL A 146 7.46 -10.84 3.75
CA VAL A 146 8.08 -10.63 5.07
C VAL A 146 7.73 -9.24 5.63
N VAL A 147 7.94 -8.18 4.84
CA VAL A 147 7.68 -6.79 5.28
C VAL A 147 6.19 -6.55 5.57
N GLN A 148 5.31 -7.22 4.83
CA GLN A 148 3.86 -7.12 5.02
C GLN A 148 3.36 -7.93 6.23
N ALA A 149 4.15 -8.86 6.77
CA ALA A 149 3.73 -9.71 7.87
C ALA A 149 3.52 -8.92 9.17
N ARG A 150 2.35 -9.09 9.79
CA ARG A 150 1.97 -8.47 11.07
C ARG A 150 2.92 -8.80 12.20
N VAL A 151 3.48 -10.00 12.24
CA VAL A 151 4.47 -10.39 13.27
C VAL A 151 5.72 -9.49 13.24
N VAL A 152 6.12 -9.02 12.06
CA VAL A 152 7.22 -8.05 11.90
C VAL A 152 6.75 -6.66 12.29
N ARG A 153 5.55 -6.24 11.85
CA ARG A 153 4.99 -4.90 12.17
C ARG A 153 4.70 -4.68 13.65
N ASP A 154 4.27 -5.73 14.34
CA ASP A 154 3.98 -5.73 15.77
C ASP A 154 5.27 -5.86 16.60
N GLY A 155 6.46 -5.88 15.96
CA GLY A 155 7.77 -5.79 16.61
C GLY A 155 8.33 -7.10 17.16
N TRP A 156 7.73 -8.25 16.86
CA TRP A 156 8.19 -9.55 17.35
C TRP A 156 9.39 -10.11 16.59
N LEU A 157 9.61 -9.62 15.37
CA LEU A 157 10.84 -9.79 14.61
C LEU A 157 11.42 -8.42 14.39
N ASP A 158 12.75 -8.28 14.52
CA ASP A 158 13.43 -6.98 14.39
C ASP A 158 13.03 -6.31 13.05
N PRO A 159 12.19 -5.28 13.09
CA PRO A 159 11.69 -4.66 11.87
C PRO A 159 12.78 -3.80 11.23
N VAL A 160 13.76 -3.33 12.00
CA VAL A 160 14.88 -2.51 11.52
C VAL A 160 15.85 -3.38 10.75
N ASP A 161 16.21 -4.54 11.30
CA ASP A 161 17.09 -5.49 10.59
C ASP A 161 16.44 -5.94 9.26
N ASN A 162 15.14 -6.23 9.26
CA ASN A 162 14.43 -6.58 8.02
C ASN A 162 14.36 -5.42 7.02
N ALA A 163 14.12 -4.19 7.49
CA ALA A 163 14.03 -3.00 6.64
C ALA A 163 15.37 -2.62 5.99
N VAL A 164 16.51 -3.00 6.59
CA VAL A 164 17.85 -2.72 6.06
C VAL A 164 18.40 -3.91 5.28
N THR A 165 18.31 -5.10 5.84
CA THR A 165 18.91 -6.31 5.29
C THR A 165 18.18 -6.79 4.04
N LEU A 166 16.84 -6.76 4.00
CA LEU A 166 16.10 -7.25 2.83
C LEU A 166 16.37 -6.43 1.56
N PRO A 167 16.31 -5.07 1.58
CA PRO A 167 16.69 -4.28 0.40
C PRO A 167 18.12 -4.55 -0.07
N ALA A 168 19.08 -4.69 0.85
CA ALA A 168 20.46 -5.05 0.51
C ALA A 168 20.56 -6.43 -0.15
N GLN A 169 19.86 -7.44 0.36
CA GLN A 169 19.83 -8.76 -0.25
C GLN A 169 19.22 -8.72 -1.67
N ILE A 170 18.13 -7.96 -1.87
CA ILE A 170 17.50 -7.80 -3.18
C ILE A 170 18.44 -7.08 -4.16
N TRP A 171 19.11 -6.01 -3.72
CA TRP A 171 20.10 -5.30 -4.53
C TRP A 171 21.23 -6.22 -4.99
N GLU A 172 21.83 -6.97 -4.06
CA GLU A 172 22.93 -7.91 -4.36
C GLU A 172 22.49 -9.02 -5.34
N ILE A 173 21.28 -9.54 -5.18
CA ILE A 173 20.68 -10.51 -6.13
C ILE A 173 20.53 -9.85 -7.51
N ALA A 174 19.94 -8.66 -7.58
CA ALA A 174 19.73 -7.94 -8.83
C ALA A 174 21.05 -7.62 -9.54
N ALA A 175 22.06 -7.15 -8.80
CA ALA A 175 23.39 -6.84 -9.32
C ALA A 175 24.07 -8.08 -9.89
N THR A 176 24.02 -9.21 -9.18
CA THR A 176 24.57 -10.49 -9.64
C THR A 176 23.85 -10.98 -10.91
N LEU A 177 22.52 -10.91 -10.93
CA LEU A 177 21.70 -11.28 -12.08
C LEU A 177 22.03 -10.44 -13.31
N ARG A 178 22.22 -9.13 -13.15
CA ARG A 178 22.66 -8.24 -14.25
C ARG A 178 24.01 -8.69 -14.80
N THR A 179 24.99 -8.99 -13.94
CA THR A 179 26.28 -9.51 -14.37
C THR A 179 26.14 -10.83 -15.12
N HIS A 180 25.27 -11.74 -14.68
CA HIS A 180 25.00 -12.98 -15.40
C HIS A 180 24.37 -12.74 -16.78
N THR A 181 23.38 -11.85 -16.89
CA THR A 181 22.78 -11.47 -18.18
C THR A 181 23.82 -10.89 -19.14
N GLU A 182 24.68 -9.98 -18.68
CA GLU A 182 25.77 -9.43 -19.48
C GLU A 182 26.76 -10.52 -19.94
N LEU A 183 27.16 -11.41 -19.03
CA LEU A 183 28.07 -12.52 -19.35
C LEU A 183 27.45 -13.50 -20.34
N ARG A 184 26.15 -13.82 -20.22
CA ARG A 184 25.42 -14.64 -21.20
C ARG A 184 25.37 -14.00 -22.58
N ALA A 185 25.06 -12.71 -22.64
CA ALA A 185 25.03 -11.97 -23.90
C ALA A 185 26.41 -12.00 -24.58
N ARG A 186 27.50 -11.77 -23.83
CA ARG A 186 28.89 -11.87 -24.33
C ARG A 186 29.23 -13.29 -24.77
N HIS A 187 28.89 -14.29 -23.97
CA HIS A 187 29.14 -15.70 -24.27
C HIS A 187 28.43 -16.15 -25.55
N SER A 188 27.16 -15.77 -25.73
CA SER A 188 26.39 -16.06 -26.95
C SER A 188 27.05 -15.49 -28.21
N THR A 189 27.66 -14.31 -28.10
CA THR A 189 28.40 -13.66 -29.19
C THR A 189 29.68 -14.43 -29.53
N MET A 190 30.41 -14.88 -28.51
CA MET A 190 31.64 -15.66 -28.68
C MET A 190 31.39 -17.05 -29.27
N VAL A 191 30.31 -17.73 -28.87
CA VAL A 191 29.92 -19.03 -29.43
C VAL A 191 29.60 -18.95 -30.93
N ARG A 192 29.04 -17.83 -31.38
CA ARG A 192 28.76 -17.57 -32.80
C ARG A 192 30.03 -17.30 -33.61
N THR A 193 31.14 -17.00 -32.96
CA THR A 193 32.44 -16.76 -33.62
C THR A 193 33.14 -18.09 -33.87
N LYS A 194 33.75 -18.27 -35.04
CA LYS A 194 34.52 -19.48 -35.36
C LYS A 194 35.83 -19.51 -34.56
N LEU A 195 35.80 -20.14 -33.40
CA LEU A 195 36.96 -20.34 -32.53
C LEU A 195 37.67 -21.67 -32.80
N GLY A 196 38.98 -21.72 -32.56
CA GLY A 196 39.79 -22.95 -32.56
C GLY A 196 39.42 -23.94 -31.44
N LYS A 197 40.09 -25.08 -31.36
CA LYS A 197 39.78 -26.14 -30.38
C LYS A 197 40.01 -25.66 -28.93
N GLU A 198 41.11 -24.96 -28.68
CA GLU A 198 41.46 -24.40 -27.37
C GLU A 198 40.43 -23.36 -26.93
N GLY A 199 40.01 -22.46 -27.84
CA GLY A 199 39.00 -21.45 -27.56
C GLY A 199 37.64 -22.05 -27.19
N ARG A 200 37.22 -23.14 -27.86
CA ARG A 200 35.99 -23.86 -27.50
C ARG A 200 36.07 -24.54 -26.13
N GLN A 201 37.24 -25.06 -25.75
CA GLN A 201 37.45 -25.66 -24.44
C GLN A 201 37.32 -24.60 -23.33
N LEU A 202 37.97 -23.45 -23.51
CA LEU A 202 37.88 -22.33 -22.57
C LEU A 202 36.43 -21.82 -22.42
N LEU A 203 35.68 -21.70 -23.53
CA LEU A 203 34.26 -21.33 -23.47
C LEU A 203 33.43 -22.34 -22.68
N LYS A 204 33.68 -23.64 -22.81
CA LYS A 204 32.98 -24.67 -22.01
C LYS A 204 33.26 -24.51 -20.51
N GLU A 205 34.48 -24.16 -20.13
CA GLU A 205 34.85 -23.93 -18.73
C GLU A 205 34.16 -22.68 -18.18
N GLN A 206 34.13 -21.60 -18.96
CA GLN A 206 33.39 -20.39 -18.61
C GLN A 206 31.88 -20.64 -18.47
N ALA A 207 31.29 -21.43 -19.36
CA ALA A 207 29.86 -21.80 -19.28
C ALA A 207 29.56 -22.61 -18.00
N LYS A 208 30.46 -23.53 -17.61
CA LYS A 208 30.34 -24.26 -16.34
C LYS A 208 30.43 -23.34 -15.12
N ALA A 209 31.34 -22.36 -15.15
CA ALA A 209 31.46 -21.38 -14.07
C ALA A 209 30.18 -20.53 -13.95
N LEU A 210 29.63 -20.09 -15.08
CA LEU A 210 28.37 -19.32 -15.12
C LEU A 210 27.20 -20.14 -14.57
N SER A 211 27.05 -21.39 -14.98
CA SER A 211 25.99 -22.28 -14.47
C SER A 211 26.09 -22.51 -12.95
N ARG A 212 27.31 -22.64 -12.41
CA ARG A 212 27.52 -22.72 -10.94
C ARG A 212 27.10 -21.43 -10.24
N ALA A 213 27.44 -20.28 -10.82
CA ALA A 213 27.04 -18.98 -10.28
C ALA A 213 25.51 -18.81 -10.31
N GLU A 214 24.84 -19.20 -11.40
CA GLU A 214 23.37 -19.20 -11.52
C GLU A 214 22.73 -20.07 -10.44
N THR A 215 23.24 -21.29 -10.23
CA THR A 215 22.76 -22.20 -9.18
C THR A 215 22.90 -21.59 -7.78
N SER A 216 23.98 -20.86 -7.53
CA SER A 216 24.21 -20.16 -6.27
C SER A 216 23.20 -19.03 -6.03
N VAL A 217 22.90 -18.23 -7.06
CA VAL A 217 21.90 -17.15 -6.96
C VAL A 217 20.51 -17.74 -6.72
N GLU A 218 20.16 -18.80 -7.45
CA GLU A 218 18.88 -19.49 -7.25
C GLU A 218 18.76 -20.08 -5.83
N ALA A 219 19.85 -20.62 -5.27
CA ALA A 219 19.88 -21.08 -3.89
C ALA A 219 19.64 -19.94 -2.90
N ARG A 220 20.20 -18.74 -3.14
CA ARG A 220 19.95 -17.54 -2.33
C ARG A 220 18.49 -17.09 -2.41
N VAL A 221 17.89 -17.11 -3.60
CA VAL A 221 16.44 -16.81 -3.78
C VAL A 221 15.58 -17.82 -3.01
N ARG A 222 15.88 -19.13 -3.11
CA ARG A 222 15.19 -20.17 -2.35
C ARG A 222 15.32 -19.99 -0.83
N ALA A 223 16.48 -19.56 -0.35
CA ALA A 223 16.69 -19.28 1.06
C ALA A 223 15.79 -18.11 1.53
N LEU A 224 15.66 -17.06 0.72
CA LEU A 224 14.77 -15.93 0.99
C LEU A 224 13.28 -16.35 0.97
N GLU A 225 12.89 -17.19 0.01
CA GLU A 225 11.53 -17.77 -0.04
C GLU A 225 11.24 -18.63 1.21
N GLY A 226 12.21 -19.44 1.63
CA GLY A 226 12.12 -20.24 2.85
C GLY A 226 12.04 -19.41 4.12
N TYR A 227 12.75 -18.26 4.17
CA TYR A 227 12.62 -17.30 5.25
C TYR A 227 11.21 -16.69 5.29
N ALA A 228 10.68 -16.25 4.15
CA ALA A 228 9.32 -15.73 4.04
C ALA A 228 8.26 -16.74 4.52
N ALA A 229 8.39 -18.00 4.13
CA ALA A 229 7.49 -19.06 4.57
C ALA A 229 7.52 -19.28 6.10
N ARG A 230 8.71 -19.16 6.73
CA ARG A 230 8.83 -19.24 8.20
C ARG A 230 8.19 -18.05 8.90
N VAL A 231 8.34 -16.84 8.35
CA VAL A 231 7.69 -15.63 8.89
C VAL A 231 6.16 -15.75 8.80
N GLU A 232 5.62 -16.29 7.70
CA GLU A 232 4.18 -16.56 7.56
C GLU A 232 3.69 -17.61 8.57
N ALA A 233 4.43 -18.68 8.76
CA ALA A 233 4.10 -19.69 9.78
C ALA A 233 4.11 -19.09 11.20
N ALA A 234 5.09 -18.24 11.51
CA ALA A 234 5.14 -17.52 12.78
C ALA A 234 3.95 -16.56 12.94
N GLN A 235 3.57 -15.85 11.88
CA GLN A 235 2.38 -14.99 11.88
C GLN A 235 1.10 -15.78 12.17
N ALA A 236 0.93 -16.96 11.58
CA ALA A 236 -0.24 -17.81 11.85
C ALA A 236 -0.33 -18.19 13.33
N ARG A 237 0.81 -18.56 13.95
CA ARG A 237 0.89 -18.87 15.38
C ARG A 237 0.63 -17.66 16.27
N TYR A 238 1.15 -16.49 15.89
CA TYR A 238 0.87 -15.25 16.59
C TYR A 238 -0.63 -14.90 16.57
N HIS A 239 -1.30 -15.09 15.43
CA HIS A 239 -2.75 -14.90 15.34
C HIS A 239 -3.54 -15.86 16.22
N GLU A 240 -3.20 -17.13 16.21
CA GLU A 240 -3.81 -18.17 17.06
C GLU A 240 -3.63 -17.84 18.55
N TRP A 241 -2.42 -17.46 18.96
CA TRP A 241 -2.14 -17.01 20.34
C TRP A 241 -2.96 -15.79 20.73
N LYS A 242 -3.05 -14.78 19.86
CA LYS A 242 -3.82 -13.56 20.13
C LYS A 242 -5.32 -13.83 20.26
N GLN A 243 -5.86 -14.75 19.45
CA GLN A 243 -7.25 -15.20 19.57
C GLN A 243 -7.51 -15.92 20.90
N LEU A 244 -6.61 -16.83 21.31
CA LEU A 244 -6.70 -17.50 22.60
C LEU A 244 -6.64 -16.51 23.77
N GLN A 245 -5.77 -15.50 23.67
CA GLN A 245 -5.67 -14.47 24.70
C GLN A 245 -6.97 -13.67 24.87
N THR A 246 -7.64 -13.33 23.76
CA THR A 246 -8.96 -12.69 23.80
C THR A 246 -9.98 -13.60 24.50
N LEU A 247 -10.05 -14.88 24.12
CA LEU A 247 -10.99 -15.83 24.74
C LEU A 247 -10.72 -16.02 26.24
N ILE A 248 -9.46 -16.02 26.66
CA ILE A 248 -9.09 -16.10 28.08
C ILE A 248 -9.53 -14.84 28.82
N ASN A 249 -9.35 -13.66 28.24
CA ASN A 249 -9.79 -12.41 28.86
C ASN A 249 -11.32 -12.32 28.97
N ASP A 250 -12.05 -12.84 27.98
CA ASP A 250 -13.52 -12.85 27.97
C ASP A 250 -14.09 -13.88 28.96
N ARG A 251 -13.29 -14.85 29.42
CA ARG A 251 -13.72 -15.90 30.35
C ARG A 251 -14.32 -15.34 31.64
N GLN A 252 -13.79 -14.24 32.17
CA GLN A 252 -14.33 -13.66 33.40
C GLN A 252 -15.77 -13.20 33.21
N THR A 253 -16.09 -12.59 32.07
CA THR A 253 -17.45 -12.17 31.72
C THR A 253 -18.41 -13.35 31.64
N TYR A 254 -17.97 -14.49 31.12
CA TYR A 254 -18.78 -15.71 31.09
C TYR A 254 -19.01 -16.29 32.49
N LEU A 255 -18.00 -16.27 33.36
CA LEU A 255 -18.15 -16.71 34.75
C LEU A 255 -19.10 -15.80 35.54
N ASP A 256 -19.04 -14.48 35.31
CA ASP A 256 -19.94 -13.52 35.93
C ASP A 256 -21.39 -13.75 35.46
N LEU A 257 -21.59 -14.01 34.16
CA LEU A 257 -22.90 -14.36 33.59
C LEU A 257 -23.46 -15.68 34.15
N GLU A 258 -22.63 -16.70 34.30
CA GLU A 258 -23.02 -17.97 34.95
C GLU A 258 -23.45 -17.74 36.40
N ALA A 259 -22.71 -16.90 37.15
CA ALA A 259 -23.04 -16.57 38.53
C ALA A 259 -24.35 -15.77 38.66
N GLU A 260 -24.62 -14.85 37.73
CA GLU A 260 -25.88 -14.11 37.66
C GLU A 260 -27.06 -15.04 37.33
N THR A 261 -26.90 -15.92 36.34
CA THR A 261 -27.94 -16.89 35.95
C THR A 261 -28.28 -17.85 37.09
N ALA A 262 -27.27 -18.36 37.81
CA ALA A 262 -27.48 -19.22 38.98
C ALA A 262 -28.22 -18.49 40.11
N ARG A 263 -27.99 -17.18 40.28
CA ARG A 263 -28.72 -16.35 41.25
C ARG A 263 -30.18 -16.16 40.82
N ASP A 264 -30.44 -15.97 39.53
CA ASP A 264 -31.80 -15.82 38.99
C ASP A 264 -32.60 -17.13 39.08
N GLU A 265 -31.98 -18.28 38.81
CA GLU A 265 -32.57 -19.61 39.04
C GLU A 265 -32.96 -19.80 40.52
N HIS A 266 -32.11 -19.35 41.45
CA HIS A 266 -32.45 -19.39 42.87
C HIS A 266 -33.60 -18.42 43.23
N GLY A 267 -33.60 -17.21 42.67
CA GLY A 267 -34.66 -16.22 42.88
C GLY A 267 -36.02 -16.68 42.37
N THR A 268 -36.06 -17.32 41.19
CA THR A 268 -37.28 -17.90 40.62
C THR A 268 -37.82 -19.06 41.45
N ALA A 269 -36.95 -19.91 42.01
CA ALA A 269 -37.36 -20.96 42.94
C ALA A 269 -38.01 -20.37 44.21
N GLN A 270 -37.40 -19.35 44.81
CA GLN A 270 -37.96 -18.67 45.99
C GLN A 270 -39.31 -17.99 45.70
N LEU A 271 -39.45 -17.34 44.54
CA LEU A 271 -40.72 -16.73 44.12
C LEU A 271 -41.83 -17.77 43.94
N THR A 272 -41.49 -18.95 43.43
CA THR A 272 -42.44 -20.06 43.29
C THR A 272 -42.93 -20.51 44.65
N GLU A 273 -42.03 -20.69 45.62
CA GLU A 273 -42.39 -21.05 47.01
C GLU A 273 -43.28 -19.98 47.66
N LEU A 274 -42.93 -18.70 47.54
CA LEU A 274 -43.75 -17.59 48.06
C LEU A 274 -45.15 -17.56 47.42
N THR A 275 -45.24 -17.92 46.14
CA THR A 275 -46.53 -17.99 45.42
C THR A 275 -47.39 -19.15 45.91
N GLU A 276 -46.79 -20.31 46.19
CA GLU A 276 -47.49 -21.45 46.81
C GLU A 276 -47.98 -21.13 48.22
N GLN A 277 -47.15 -20.46 49.03
CA GLN A 277 -47.52 -19.98 50.36
C GLN A 277 -48.68 -18.98 50.29
N ALA A 278 -48.62 -18.01 49.38
CA ALA A 278 -49.68 -17.03 49.19
C ALA A 278 -51.01 -17.68 48.77
N SER A 279 -50.96 -18.69 47.88
CA SER A 279 -52.13 -19.47 47.45
C SER A 279 -52.77 -20.22 48.62
N THR A 280 -51.94 -20.84 49.47
CA THR A 280 -52.42 -21.53 50.68
C THR A 280 -53.13 -20.57 51.64
N VAL A 281 -52.58 -19.35 51.81
CA VAL A 281 -53.20 -18.30 52.63
C VAL A 281 -54.52 -17.81 52.02
N GLU A 282 -54.57 -17.60 50.70
CA GLU A 282 -55.80 -17.23 49.99
C GLU A 282 -56.91 -18.27 50.21
N GLU A 283 -56.59 -19.56 50.05
CA GLU A 283 -57.53 -20.66 50.27
C GLU A 283 -58.08 -20.68 51.71
N ALA A 284 -57.21 -20.48 52.71
CA ALA A 284 -57.61 -20.41 54.12
C ALA A 284 -58.55 -19.23 54.40
N PHE A 285 -58.27 -18.06 53.82
CA PHE A 285 -59.16 -16.90 53.91
C PHE A 285 -60.50 -17.14 53.22
N ARG A 286 -60.48 -17.77 52.04
CA ARG A 286 -61.70 -18.12 51.29
C ARG A 286 -62.58 -19.08 52.08
N ALA A 287 -61.98 -20.09 52.73
CA ALA A 287 -62.68 -21.02 53.61
C ALA A 287 -63.32 -20.31 54.81
N ARG A 288 -62.58 -19.43 55.50
CA ARG A 288 -63.11 -18.64 56.62
C ARG A 288 -64.23 -17.68 56.22
N LEU A 289 -64.12 -17.06 55.04
CA LEU A 289 -65.17 -16.19 54.51
C LEU A 289 -66.44 -16.99 54.20
N ALA A 290 -66.31 -18.19 53.63
CA ALA A 290 -67.45 -19.07 53.38
C ALA A 290 -68.13 -19.51 54.68
N GLU A 291 -67.36 -19.86 55.71
CA GLU A 291 -67.87 -20.21 57.04
C GLU A 291 -68.60 -19.03 57.71
N ALA A 292 -68.04 -17.82 57.64
CA ALA A 292 -68.67 -16.61 58.16
C ALA A 292 -69.98 -16.26 57.43
N LEU A 293 -70.01 -16.43 56.10
CA LEU A 293 -71.22 -16.23 55.30
C LEU A 293 -72.30 -17.27 55.63
N ASP A 294 -71.93 -18.52 55.90
CA ASP A 294 -72.88 -19.56 56.29
C ASP A 294 -73.44 -19.32 57.71
N ALA A 295 -72.58 -18.97 58.67
CA ALA A 295 -73.01 -18.53 60.00
C ALA A 295 -73.93 -17.30 59.95
N GLY A 296 -73.65 -16.36 59.04
CA GLY A 296 -74.51 -15.20 58.75
C GLY A 296 -75.90 -15.57 58.26
N LYS A 297 -76.02 -16.65 57.46
CA LYS A 297 -77.31 -17.16 56.97
C LYS A 297 -78.11 -17.94 58.02
N GLN A 298 -77.42 -18.51 59.02
CA GLN A 298 -78.02 -19.25 60.12
C GLN A 298 -78.52 -18.35 61.26
N LEU A 299 -78.16 -17.06 61.25
CA LEU A 299 -78.71 -16.07 62.18
C LEU A 299 -80.19 -15.80 61.85
N PRO A 300 -81.12 -15.89 62.83
CA PRO A 300 -82.53 -15.62 62.61
C PRO A 300 -82.75 -14.12 62.30
N PRO A 301 -83.81 -13.75 61.55
CA PRO A 301 -84.10 -12.35 61.26
C PRO A 301 -84.31 -11.56 62.55
N PRO A 302 -83.97 -10.26 62.57
CA PRO A 302 -84.04 -9.44 63.78
C PRO A 302 -85.45 -9.52 64.38
N ALA A 303 -85.52 -9.93 65.65
CA ALA A 303 -86.77 -10.05 66.38
C ALA A 303 -87.42 -8.69 66.54
N ASP A 304 -88.71 -8.63 66.20
CA ASP A 304 -89.61 -7.49 66.33
C ASP A 304 -89.69 -7.10 67.82
N ASP A 305 -89.09 -5.97 68.18
CA ASP A 305 -89.05 -5.46 69.56
C ASP A 305 -90.40 -4.81 69.88
N THR A 306 -91.38 -5.64 70.24
CA THR A 306 -92.68 -5.17 70.76
C THR A 306 -92.58 -5.00 72.29
N PRO A 307 -92.80 -3.78 72.84
CA PRO A 307 -92.65 -3.54 74.27
C PRO A 307 -93.74 -4.23 75.09
N ARG A 308 -93.33 -4.95 76.13
CA ARG A 308 -94.20 -5.62 77.11
C ARG A 308 -94.88 -4.58 78.02
N PRO A 309 -96.22 -4.62 78.21
CA PRO A 309 -96.90 -3.72 79.15
C PRO A 309 -96.64 -4.14 80.62
N PRO A 310 -96.60 -3.19 81.57
CA PRO A 310 -96.36 -3.46 82.98
C PRO A 310 -97.60 -4.03 83.71
N PRO A 311 -97.41 -4.77 84.82
CA PRO A 311 -98.48 -5.50 85.49
C PRO A 311 -99.28 -4.65 86.50
N ALA A 312 -100.60 -4.62 86.31
CA ALA A 312 -101.65 -4.91 87.31
C ALA A 312 -103.04 -4.78 86.65
#